data_AF-L1K3N2-F1
#
_entry.id   AF-L1K3N2-F1
#
_cell.length_a   1.000
_cell.length_b   1.000
_cell.length_c   1.000
_cell.angle_alpha   90.00
_cell.angle_beta   90.00
_cell.angle_gamma   90.00
#
_symmetry.space_group_name_H-M   'P 1'
#
loop_
_entity.id
_entity.type
_entity.pdbx_description
1 polymer ?
#
loop_
_entity_poly.entity_id
_entity_poly.type
_entity_poly.pdbx_seq_one_letter_code
_entity_poly.pdbx_strand_id
1 'polypeptide(L)'
;MPKRGRQDGGDDEQSARKSKRVQQNKEEEIRKKEEELRKKEEELRKKEEELRKKEEELRNDKTKAMLKRHVDGENKEYWEDVLKDLADQEKKLEKEREELRKEKKEEELRKKEEELRNDKTKAMLKRHVDGENKEYWEDVLKDLADQEKKLEKEREELRKGWKGLPERENHIAWKEITRNRDAGGYMEERKFFCLDGTFWDQKSSGQERQRVLYCRECFKEQWDFIKERVCEAGCLGWILGPPGTGKSTTTMSFIQSLSMEEGWMVMCVRLWKWSSVQVLQVDGGVLRIAELPRNGAEDMLRRVLREWSRSKKKYLVSLDGYQESSPLVDDSDNPPLPPPAFTIPSPPI
;
A
#
# COMPACT_ATOMS: atom_id res chain seq x y z
N MET A 1 -21.96 27.35 -73.10
CA MET A 1 -20.78 27.55 -72.22
C MET A 1 -21.01 26.85 -70.89
N PRO A 2 -20.29 25.78 -70.53
CA PRO A 2 -20.41 25.19 -69.20
C PRO A 2 -19.40 25.84 -68.24
N LYS A 3 -19.88 26.24 -67.06
CA LYS A 3 -19.06 26.74 -65.95
C LYS A 3 -18.29 25.57 -65.33
N ARG A 4 -16.95 25.64 -65.37
CA ARG A 4 -16.08 24.73 -64.60
C ARG A 4 -16.13 25.14 -63.13
N GLY A 5 -16.73 24.29 -62.30
CA GLY A 5 -16.59 24.37 -60.85
C GLY A 5 -15.18 23.96 -60.45
N ARG A 6 -14.46 24.85 -59.77
CA ARG A 6 -13.31 24.48 -58.93
C ARG A 6 -13.89 23.90 -57.65
N GLN A 7 -13.62 22.63 -57.37
CA GLN A 7 -13.88 22.02 -56.07
C GLN A 7 -12.58 21.98 -55.25
N ASP A 8 -12.79 22.25 -53.97
CA ASP A 8 -11.83 22.38 -52.87
C ASP A 8 -10.79 21.26 -52.79
N GLY A 9 -9.51 21.65 -52.78
CA GLY A 9 -8.37 20.79 -52.42
C GLY A 9 -7.81 21.08 -51.02
N GLY A 10 -8.54 21.83 -50.18
CA GLY A 10 -8.06 22.31 -48.87
C GLY A 10 -8.29 21.33 -47.70
N ASP A 11 -9.31 20.47 -47.77
CA ASP A 11 -9.72 19.61 -46.66
C ASP A 11 -8.84 18.35 -46.51
N ASP A 12 -8.34 17.81 -47.63
CA ASP A 12 -7.51 16.61 -47.65
C ASP A 12 -6.11 16.87 -47.04
N GLU A 13 -5.57 18.08 -47.24
CA GLU A 13 -4.26 18.46 -46.73
C GLU A 13 -4.28 18.72 -45.21
N GLN A 14 -5.38 19.27 -44.68
CA GLN A 14 -5.57 19.41 -43.23
C GLN A 14 -5.79 18.06 -42.54
N SER A 15 -6.53 17.14 -43.18
CA SER A 15 -6.77 15.79 -42.68
C SER A 15 -5.47 14.98 -42.58
N ALA A 16 -4.63 15.02 -43.61
CA ALA A 16 -3.33 14.35 -43.62
C ALA A 16 -2.35 14.90 -42.56
N ARG A 17 -2.34 16.22 -42.34
CA ARG A 17 -1.53 16.87 -41.30
C ARG A 17 -1.97 16.49 -39.88
N LYS A 18 -3.28 16.33 -39.65
CA LYS A 18 -3.84 15.90 -38.37
C LYS A 18 -3.49 14.44 -38.06
N SER A 19 -3.56 13.57 -39.07
CA SER A 19 -3.18 12.15 -38.96
C SER A 19 -1.70 11.97 -38.61
N LYS A 20 -0.80 12.70 -39.29
CA LYS A 20 0.66 12.67 -38.98
C LYS A 20 0.97 13.12 -37.55
N ARG A 21 0.30 14.16 -37.04
CA ARG A 21 0.48 14.61 -35.64
C ARG A 21 0.04 13.56 -34.62
N VAL A 22 -1.08 12.86 -34.89
CA VAL A 22 -1.55 11.79 -34.01
C VAL A 22 -0.56 10.62 -33.99
N GLN A 23 0.04 10.29 -35.12
CA GLN A 23 1.05 9.24 -35.22
C GLN A 23 2.33 9.61 -34.43
N GLN A 24 2.83 10.84 -34.60
CA GLN A 24 4.00 11.33 -33.87
C GLN A 24 3.79 11.34 -32.35
N ASN A 25 2.61 11.78 -31.88
CA ASN A 25 2.29 11.78 -30.45
C ASN A 25 2.27 10.36 -29.85
N LYS A 26 1.73 9.38 -30.60
CA LYS A 26 1.71 7.98 -30.15
C LYS A 26 3.11 7.36 -30.10
N GLU A 27 3.95 7.65 -31.09
CA GLU A 27 5.35 7.22 -31.10
C GLU A 27 6.14 7.80 -29.92
N GLU A 28 5.90 9.06 -29.57
CA GLU A 28 6.53 9.68 -28.40
C GLU A 28 6.04 9.07 -27.07
N GLU A 29 4.75 8.73 -26.97
CA GLU A 29 4.20 8.05 -25.79
C GLU A 29 4.82 6.66 -25.60
N ILE A 30 4.99 5.89 -26.69
CA ILE A 30 5.68 4.59 -26.67
C ILE A 30 7.11 4.75 -26.16
N ARG A 31 7.86 5.71 -26.71
CA ARG A 31 9.25 5.97 -26.32
C ARG A 31 9.39 6.32 -24.84
N LYS A 32 8.46 7.11 -24.28
CA LYS A 32 8.46 7.47 -22.85
C LYS A 32 8.31 6.23 -21.97
N LYS A 33 7.37 5.34 -22.32
CA LYS A 33 7.14 4.12 -21.53
C LYS A 33 8.30 3.11 -21.65
N GLU A 34 8.91 2.99 -22.83
CA GLU A 34 10.13 2.19 -23.01
C GLU A 34 11.28 2.68 -22.11
N GLU A 35 11.42 4.00 -21.94
CA GLU A 35 12.41 4.58 -21.03
C GLU A 35 12.11 4.26 -19.56
N GLU A 36 10.83 4.31 -19.15
CA GLU A 36 10.41 3.91 -17.80
C GLU A 36 10.70 2.44 -17.51
N LEU A 37 10.42 1.54 -18.46
CA LEU A 37 10.76 0.11 -18.34
C LEU A 37 12.28 -0.08 -18.18
N ARG A 38 13.08 0.65 -18.96
CA ARG A 38 14.54 0.57 -18.89
C ARG A 38 15.09 1.03 -17.54
N LYS A 39 14.52 2.07 -16.94
CA LYS A 39 14.89 2.55 -15.60
C LYS A 39 14.63 1.48 -14.54
N LYS A 40 13.46 0.84 -14.57
CA LYS A 40 13.12 -0.25 -13.64
C LYS A 40 14.00 -1.49 -13.83
N GLU A 41 14.35 -1.82 -15.07
CA GLU A 41 15.30 -2.91 -15.36
C GLU A 41 16.69 -2.64 -14.73
N GLU A 42 17.15 -1.39 -14.77
CA GLU A 42 18.40 -0.98 -14.13
C GLU A 42 18.33 -1.06 -12.59
N GLU A 43 17.21 -0.67 -11.99
CA GLU A 43 16.98 -0.79 -10.54
C GLU A 43 17.01 -2.26 -10.09
N LEU A 44 16.35 -3.16 -10.82
CA LEU A 44 16.37 -4.60 -10.52
C LEU A 44 17.78 -5.19 -10.65
N ARG A 45 18.59 -4.70 -11.61
CA ARG A 45 19.99 -5.09 -11.76
C ARG A 45 20.84 -4.62 -10.57
N LYS A 46 20.62 -3.39 -10.08
CA LYS A 46 21.31 -2.88 -8.89
C LYS A 46 20.98 -3.71 -7.64
N LYS A 47 19.70 -4.00 -7.41
CA LYS A 47 19.26 -4.89 -6.31
C LYS A 47 19.92 -6.27 -6.38
N GLU A 48 20.03 -6.85 -7.58
CA GLU A 48 20.69 -8.15 -7.77
C GLU A 48 22.18 -8.11 -7.41
N GLU A 49 22.88 -7.05 -7.81
CA GLU A 49 24.30 -6.88 -7.49
C GLU A 49 24.53 -6.70 -5.98
N GLU A 50 23.66 -5.95 -5.30
CA GLU A 50 23.69 -5.80 -3.83
C GLU A 50 23.49 -7.13 -3.10
N LEU A 51 22.51 -7.94 -3.53
CA LEU A 51 22.30 -9.27 -2.96
C LEU A 51 23.50 -10.18 -3.18
N ARG A 52 24.15 -10.11 -4.35
CA ARG A 52 25.37 -10.87 -4.63
C ARG A 52 26.52 -10.47 -3.70
N LYS A 53 26.70 -9.17 -3.43
CA LYS A 53 27.73 -8.67 -2.51
C LYS A 53 27.49 -9.17 -1.08
N LYS A 54 26.25 -9.07 -0.59
CA LYS A 54 25.86 -9.58 0.73
C LYS A 54 26.08 -11.09 0.86
N GLU A 55 25.79 -11.86 -0.18
CA GLU A 55 26.01 -13.32 -0.20
C GLU A 55 27.52 -13.66 -0.08
N GLU A 56 28.36 -12.93 -0.80
CA GLU A 56 29.81 -13.11 -0.76
C GLU A 56 30.39 -12.76 0.62
N GLU A 57 29.94 -11.65 1.21
CA GLU A 57 30.31 -11.25 2.57
C GLU A 57 29.90 -12.31 3.60
N LEU A 58 28.65 -12.78 3.54
CA LEU A 58 28.13 -13.81 4.45
C LEU A 58 28.91 -15.13 4.33
N ARG A 59 29.29 -15.51 3.11
CA ARG A 59 30.11 -16.71 2.86
C ARG A 59 31.50 -16.58 3.47
N ASN A 60 32.11 -15.40 3.37
CA ASN A 60 33.41 -15.11 3.96
C ASN A 60 33.34 -15.16 5.49
N ASP A 61 32.31 -14.54 6.09
CA ASP A 61 32.10 -14.53 7.54
C ASP A 61 31.82 -15.93 8.10
N LYS A 62 31.02 -16.73 7.40
CA LYS A 62 30.75 -18.13 7.76
C LYS A 62 32.02 -18.98 7.73
N THR A 63 32.88 -18.76 6.72
CA THR A 63 34.17 -19.44 6.61
C THR A 63 35.10 -19.05 7.76
N LYS A 64 35.17 -17.76 8.08
CA LYS A 64 35.98 -17.22 9.19
C LYS A 64 35.49 -17.73 10.55
N ALA A 65 34.18 -17.76 10.78
CA ALA A 65 33.58 -18.28 12.01
C ALA A 65 33.83 -19.79 12.18
N MET A 66 33.70 -20.59 11.11
CA MET A 66 34.03 -22.01 11.15
C MET A 66 35.49 -22.27 11.48
N LEU A 67 36.41 -21.46 10.93
CA LEU A 67 37.86 -21.60 11.18
C LEU A 67 38.19 -21.28 12.64
N LYS A 68 37.64 -20.18 13.17
CA LYS A 68 37.84 -19.80 14.58
C LYS A 68 37.23 -20.80 15.56
N ARG A 69 36.08 -21.39 15.24
CA ARG A 69 35.48 -22.48 16.03
C ARG A 69 36.39 -23.71 16.18
N HIS A 70 37.23 -24.00 15.18
CA HIS A 70 38.16 -25.14 15.23
C HIS A 70 39.44 -24.83 16.01
N VAL A 71 39.82 -23.55 16.13
CA VAL A 71 41.06 -23.10 16.77
C VAL A 71 40.83 -22.74 18.25
N ASP A 72 39.69 -22.11 18.57
CA ASP A 72 39.38 -21.64 19.93
C ASP A 72 38.63 -22.73 20.72
N GLY A 73 39.36 -23.47 21.57
CA GLY A 73 38.79 -24.53 22.42
C GLY A 73 37.83 -24.05 23.51
N GLU A 74 38.07 -22.85 24.09
CA GLU A 74 37.29 -22.31 25.22
C GLU A 74 36.11 -21.41 24.80
N ASN A 75 36.08 -20.92 23.55
CA ASN A 75 35.06 -19.98 23.08
C ASN A 75 34.14 -20.58 22.00
N LYS A 76 33.98 -21.91 22.05
CA LYS A 76 33.25 -22.69 21.04
C LYS A 76 31.76 -22.35 20.98
N GLU A 77 31.14 -22.13 22.13
CA GLU A 77 29.72 -21.78 22.27
C GLU A 77 29.41 -20.42 21.61
N TYR A 78 30.27 -19.41 21.80
CA TYR A 78 30.17 -18.12 21.13
C TYR A 78 30.19 -18.25 19.59
N TRP A 79 31.10 -19.06 19.05
CA TRP A 79 31.17 -19.28 17.60
C TRP A 79 30.01 -20.13 17.05
N GLU A 80 29.38 -20.96 17.88
CA GLU A 80 28.15 -21.68 17.51
C GLU A 80 26.95 -20.72 17.40
N ASP A 81 26.82 -19.76 18.33
CA ASP A 81 25.81 -18.70 18.24
C ASP A 81 26.02 -17.81 17.00
N VAL A 82 27.27 -17.40 16.72
CA VAL A 82 27.61 -16.63 15.51
C VAL A 82 27.24 -17.39 14.24
N LEU A 83 27.47 -18.71 14.19
CA LEU A 83 27.10 -19.53 13.03
C LEU A 83 25.57 -19.66 12.88
N LYS A 84 24.83 -19.66 13.97
CA LYS A 84 23.36 -19.67 13.97
C LYS A 84 22.81 -18.35 13.44
N ASP A 85 23.36 -17.22 13.87
CA ASP A 85 23.00 -15.89 13.36
C ASP A 85 23.30 -15.76 11.86
N LEU A 86 24.46 -16.24 11.41
CA LEU A 86 24.80 -16.27 9.99
C LEU A 86 23.87 -17.17 9.18
N ALA A 87 23.43 -18.31 9.72
CA ALA A 87 22.45 -19.17 9.06
C ALA A 87 21.08 -18.51 8.94
N ASP A 88 20.67 -17.71 9.92
CA ASP A 88 19.40 -16.97 9.85
C ASP A 88 19.49 -15.76 8.88
N GLN A 89 20.65 -15.13 8.78
CA GLN A 89 20.94 -14.15 7.74
C GLN A 89 20.95 -14.78 6.33
N GLU A 90 21.48 -16.00 6.17
CA GLU A 90 21.46 -16.76 4.91
C GLU A 90 20.02 -17.02 4.44
N LYS A 91 19.15 -17.50 5.35
CA LYS A 91 17.72 -17.69 5.08
C LYS A 91 17.01 -16.38 4.72
N LYS A 92 17.40 -15.27 5.35
CA LYS A 92 16.84 -13.95 5.04
C LYS A 92 17.25 -13.51 3.63
N LEU A 93 18.52 -13.70 3.28
CA LEU A 93 19.06 -13.36 1.96
C LEU A 93 18.46 -14.24 0.86
N GLU A 94 18.22 -15.53 1.13
CA GLU A 94 17.52 -16.43 0.23
C GLU A 94 16.09 -15.95 -0.07
N LYS A 95 15.36 -15.46 0.95
CA LYS A 95 14.04 -14.86 0.77
C LYS A 95 14.10 -13.58 -0.08
N GLU A 96 15.04 -12.69 0.18
CA GLU A 96 15.23 -11.46 -0.61
C GLU A 96 15.53 -11.80 -2.09
N ARG A 97 16.29 -12.87 -2.38
CA ARG A 97 16.53 -13.34 -3.76
C ARG A 97 15.29 -13.90 -4.41
N GLU A 98 14.48 -14.65 -3.68
CA GLU A 98 13.24 -15.21 -4.21
C GLU A 98 12.23 -14.10 -4.55
N GLU A 99 12.15 -13.07 -3.71
CA GLU A 99 11.34 -11.87 -3.96
C GLU A 99 11.83 -11.10 -5.19
N LEU A 100 13.15 -10.88 -5.32
CA LEU A 100 13.72 -10.23 -6.51
C LEU A 100 13.46 -11.03 -7.80
N ARG A 101 13.52 -12.38 -7.74
CA ARG A 101 13.16 -13.24 -8.88
C ARG A 101 11.70 -13.09 -9.28
N LYS A 102 10.80 -12.87 -8.33
CA LYS A 102 9.37 -12.63 -8.60
C LYS A 102 9.17 -11.25 -9.23
N GLU A 103 9.80 -10.21 -8.66
CA GLU A 103 9.76 -8.84 -9.17
C GLU A 103 10.27 -8.78 -10.63
N LYS A 104 11.36 -9.47 -10.94
CA LYS A 104 11.88 -9.60 -12.32
C LYS A 104 10.89 -10.28 -13.28
N LYS A 105 10.24 -11.37 -12.86
CA LYS A 105 9.25 -12.06 -13.70
C LYS A 105 8.00 -11.20 -13.95
N GLU A 106 7.56 -10.46 -12.95
CA GLU A 106 6.42 -9.54 -13.09
C GLU A 106 6.76 -8.39 -14.05
N GLU A 107 7.96 -7.83 -13.93
CA GLU A 107 8.46 -6.79 -14.83
C GLU A 107 8.59 -7.28 -16.27
N GLU A 108 9.07 -8.51 -16.48
CA GLU A 108 9.15 -9.15 -17.81
C GLU A 108 7.76 -9.32 -18.45
N LEU A 109 6.76 -9.75 -17.66
CA LEU A 109 5.38 -9.85 -18.15
C LEU A 109 4.81 -8.48 -18.51
N ARG A 110 5.09 -7.45 -17.71
CA ARG A 110 4.65 -6.08 -18.00
C ARG A 110 5.25 -5.55 -19.30
N LYS A 111 6.53 -5.84 -19.56
CA LYS A 111 7.21 -5.49 -20.81
C LYS A 111 6.56 -6.17 -22.02
N LYS A 112 6.24 -7.46 -21.91
CA LYS A 112 5.52 -8.22 -22.96
C LYS A 112 4.12 -7.66 -23.22
N GLU A 113 3.39 -7.28 -22.17
CA GLU A 113 2.06 -6.67 -22.27
C GLU A 113 2.11 -5.31 -23.01
N GLU A 114 3.10 -4.50 -22.66
CA GLU A 114 3.33 -3.21 -23.28
C GLU A 114 3.74 -3.33 -24.76
N GLU A 115 4.63 -4.27 -25.08
CA GLU A 115 5.02 -4.60 -26.45
C GLU A 115 3.81 -5.04 -27.30
N LEU A 116 2.99 -5.96 -26.78
CA LEU A 116 1.75 -6.41 -27.44
C LEU A 116 0.78 -5.26 -27.67
N ARG A 117 0.60 -4.37 -26.69
CA ARG A 117 -0.27 -3.20 -26.82
C ARG A 117 0.24 -2.24 -27.89
N ASN A 118 1.55 -2.04 -27.96
CA ASN A 118 2.19 -1.19 -28.95
C ASN A 118 2.04 -1.78 -30.36
N ASP A 119 2.26 -3.09 -30.51
CA ASP A 119 2.13 -3.78 -31.79
C ASP A 119 0.68 -3.82 -32.28
N LYS A 120 -0.28 -4.02 -31.39
CA LYS A 120 -1.72 -3.92 -31.69
C LYS A 120 -2.11 -2.51 -32.14
N THR A 121 -1.53 -1.49 -31.50
CA THR A 121 -1.74 -0.09 -31.89
C THR A 121 -1.16 0.21 -33.26
N LYS A 122 0.06 -0.27 -33.55
CA LYS A 122 0.71 -0.14 -34.87
C LYS A 122 -0.07 -0.89 -35.96
N ALA A 123 -0.53 -2.10 -35.69
CA ALA A 123 -1.32 -2.91 -36.62
C ALA A 123 -2.67 -2.24 -36.94
N MET A 124 -3.38 -1.70 -35.94
CA MET A 124 -4.61 -0.94 -36.17
C MET A 124 -4.39 0.33 -37.01
N LEU A 125 -3.28 1.05 -36.79
CA LEU A 125 -2.92 2.21 -37.59
C LEU A 125 -2.65 1.84 -39.05
N LYS A 126 -1.86 0.79 -39.29
CA LYS A 126 -1.57 0.32 -40.65
C LYS A 126 -2.81 -0.20 -41.37
N ARG A 127 -3.73 -0.89 -40.66
CA ARG A 127 -5.03 -1.32 -41.23
C ARG A 127 -5.88 -0.17 -41.79
N HIS A 128 -5.79 1.03 -41.21
CA HIS A 128 -6.54 2.19 -41.69
C HIS A 128 -5.89 2.89 -42.89
N VAL A 129 -4.59 2.67 -43.11
CA VAL A 129 -3.81 3.31 -44.17
C VAL A 129 -3.71 2.40 -45.40
N ASP A 130 -3.48 1.11 -45.20
CA ASP A 130 -3.31 0.12 -46.27
C ASP A 130 -4.66 -0.52 -46.62
N GLY A 131 -5.48 0.17 -47.42
CA GLY A 131 -6.79 -0.31 -47.84
C GLY A 131 -6.78 -1.63 -48.64
N GLU A 132 -5.63 -1.99 -49.24
CA GLU A 132 -5.47 -3.19 -50.09
C GLU A 132 -5.04 -4.44 -49.32
N ASN A 133 -4.56 -4.33 -48.07
CA ASN A 133 -3.99 -5.45 -47.31
C ASN A 133 -4.72 -5.70 -45.98
N LYS A 134 -6.04 -5.48 -45.99
CA LYS A 134 -6.90 -5.53 -44.81
C LYS A 134 -6.95 -6.92 -44.16
N GLU A 135 -6.98 -7.98 -44.97
CA GLU A 135 -7.03 -9.38 -44.52
C GLU A 135 -5.75 -9.76 -43.75
N TYR A 136 -4.57 -9.38 -44.27
CA TYR A 136 -3.27 -9.56 -43.60
C TYR A 136 -3.24 -8.91 -42.20
N TRP A 137 -3.75 -7.69 -42.06
CA TRP A 137 -3.79 -7.01 -40.76
C TRP A 137 -4.84 -7.57 -39.80
N GLU A 138 -5.90 -8.20 -40.31
CA GLU A 138 -6.88 -8.94 -39.50
C GLU A 138 -6.27 -10.21 -38.90
N ASP A 139 -5.46 -10.94 -39.67
CA ASP A 139 -4.71 -12.10 -39.18
C ASP A 139 -3.67 -11.69 -38.12
N VAL A 140 -2.92 -10.60 -38.35
CA VAL A 140 -1.96 -10.08 -37.36
C VAL A 140 -2.66 -9.69 -36.05
N LEU A 141 -3.84 -9.08 -36.10
CA LEU A 141 -4.61 -8.73 -34.90
C LEU A 141 -5.12 -9.97 -34.16
N LYS A 142 -5.44 -11.05 -34.88
CA LYS A 142 -5.85 -12.33 -34.30
C LYS A 142 -4.67 -13.01 -33.59
N ASP A 143 -3.50 -13.03 -34.22
CA ASP A 143 -2.27 -13.55 -33.61
C ASP A 143 -1.91 -12.79 -32.34
N LEU A 144 -2.00 -11.46 -32.36
CA LEU A 144 -1.77 -10.61 -31.18
C LEU A 144 -2.78 -10.90 -30.05
N ALA A 145 -4.05 -11.16 -30.39
CA ALA A 145 -5.06 -11.55 -29.40
C ALA A 145 -4.78 -12.92 -28.78
N ASP A 146 -4.24 -13.87 -29.55
CA ASP A 146 -3.84 -15.18 -29.02
C ASP A 146 -2.57 -15.09 -28.16
N GLN A 147 -1.65 -14.18 -28.50
CA GLN A 147 -0.51 -13.84 -27.64
C GLN A 147 -0.95 -13.16 -26.33
N GLU A 148 -1.93 -12.25 -26.35
CA GLU A 148 -2.53 -11.65 -25.14
C GLU A 148 -3.13 -12.74 -24.22
N LYS A 149 -3.89 -13.70 -24.78
CA LYS A 149 -4.42 -14.83 -24.00
C LYS A 149 -3.32 -15.71 -23.41
N LYS A 150 -2.24 -15.93 -24.15
CA LYS A 150 -1.09 -16.71 -23.65
C LYS A 150 -0.41 -15.98 -22.49
N LEU A 151 -0.22 -14.67 -22.61
CA LEU A 151 0.34 -13.84 -21.56
C LEU A 151 -0.55 -13.80 -20.31
N GLU A 152 -1.87 -13.75 -20.49
CA GLU A 152 -2.84 -13.84 -19.39
C GLU A 152 -2.73 -15.16 -18.64
N LYS A 153 -2.57 -16.29 -19.36
CA LYS A 153 -2.31 -17.60 -18.75
C LYS A 153 -0.99 -17.64 -17.98
N GLU A 154 0.11 -17.14 -18.57
CA GLU A 154 1.41 -17.06 -17.89
C GLU A 154 1.33 -16.23 -16.60
N ARG A 155 0.57 -15.13 -16.61
CA ARG A 155 0.31 -14.30 -15.43
C ARG A 155 -0.54 -15.02 -14.39
N GLU A 156 -1.55 -15.78 -14.81
CA GLU A 156 -2.36 -16.59 -13.91
C GLU A 156 -1.55 -17.72 -13.28
N GLU A 157 -0.67 -18.36 -14.04
CA GLU A 157 0.28 -19.36 -13.55
C GLU A 157 1.30 -18.76 -12.59
N LEU A 158 1.85 -17.58 -12.89
CA LEU A 158 2.72 -16.86 -11.97
C LEU A 158 1.98 -16.57 -10.65
N ARG A 159 0.73 -16.12 -10.74
CA ARG A 159 -0.14 -15.87 -9.58
C ARG A 159 -0.49 -17.15 -8.80
N LYS A 160 -0.62 -18.30 -9.48
CA LYS A 160 -0.84 -19.62 -8.86
C LYS A 160 0.43 -20.18 -8.24
N GLY A 161 1.58 -20.02 -8.88
CA GLY A 161 2.89 -20.39 -8.34
C GLY A 161 3.22 -19.60 -7.07
N TRP A 162 2.71 -18.37 -6.95
CA TRP A 162 2.79 -17.58 -5.73
C TRP A 162 1.87 -18.08 -4.60
N LYS A 163 0.88 -18.92 -4.91
CA LYS A 163 0.06 -19.65 -3.91
C LYS A 163 0.71 -20.96 -3.43
N GLY A 164 1.86 -21.34 -3.97
CA GLY A 164 2.53 -22.63 -3.72
C GLY A 164 3.70 -22.62 -2.72
N LEU A 165 4.14 -21.45 -2.24
CA LEU A 165 4.80 -21.43 -0.92
C LEU A 165 3.73 -21.81 0.10
N PRO A 166 4.08 -22.40 1.27
CA PRO A 166 3.09 -22.58 2.33
C PRO A 166 2.33 -21.26 2.41
N GLU A 167 1.01 -21.32 2.58
CA GLU A 167 0.32 -20.21 3.20
C GLU A 167 1.21 -19.86 4.40
N ARG A 168 2.15 -18.89 4.23
CA ARG A 168 2.68 -18.13 5.35
C ARG A 168 1.40 -17.82 6.05
N GLU A 169 1.25 -18.29 7.29
CA GLU A 169 0.10 -18.00 8.12
C GLU A 169 -0.09 -16.48 8.06
N ASN A 170 -0.85 -16.04 7.05
CA ASN A 170 -1.33 -14.71 6.80
C ASN A 170 -2.74 -14.65 7.38
N HIS A 171 -3.09 -15.64 8.20
CA HIS A 171 -4.06 -15.49 9.24
C HIS A 171 -3.51 -14.43 10.18
N ILE A 172 -4.13 -13.26 10.12
CA ILE A 172 -3.99 -12.29 11.20
C ILE A 172 -4.47 -13.01 12.46
N ALA A 173 -3.56 -13.23 13.41
CA ALA A 173 -3.89 -13.82 14.69
C ALA A 173 -4.70 -12.82 15.51
N TRP A 174 -6.02 -12.87 15.34
CA TRP A 174 -6.93 -11.99 16.06
C TRP A 174 -7.13 -12.49 17.48
N LYS A 175 -6.92 -11.60 18.44
CA LYS A 175 -7.46 -11.73 19.78
C LYS A 175 -8.84 -11.08 19.81
N GLU A 176 -9.88 -11.87 20.01
CA GLU A 176 -11.25 -11.39 20.12
C GLU A 176 -11.62 -11.12 21.58
N ILE A 177 -12.28 -10.00 21.83
CA ILE A 177 -12.79 -9.57 23.12
C ILE A 177 -14.24 -9.14 22.95
N THR A 178 -15.16 -9.85 23.60
CA THR A 178 -16.57 -9.43 23.67
C THR A 178 -16.68 -8.18 24.50
N ARG A 179 -17.26 -7.13 23.94
CA ARG A 179 -17.39 -5.84 24.62
C ARG A 179 -18.65 -5.75 25.46
N ASN A 180 -18.54 -5.12 26.62
CA ASN A 180 -19.69 -4.62 27.34
C ASN A 180 -20.16 -3.31 26.68
N ARG A 181 -21.36 -3.32 26.08
CA ARG A 181 -21.93 -2.14 25.40
C ARG A 181 -22.25 -1.00 26.37
N ASP A 182 -22.43 -1.31 27.65
CA ASP A 182 -22.81 -0.34 28.68
C ASP A 182 -21.59 0.32 29.35
N ALA A 183 -20.36 -0.10 29.00
CA ALA A 183 -19.14 0.33 29.68
C ALA A 183 -18.59 1.68 29.20
N GLY A 184 -19.25 2.35 28.24
CA GLY A 184 -18.70 3.56 27.62
C GLY A 184 -19.76 4.54 27.10
N GLY A 185 -19.42 5.82 27.09
CA GLY A 185 -20.33 6.88 26.65
C GLY A 185 -20.21 8.18 27.46
N TYR A 186 -21.09 9.14 27.17
CA TYR A 186 -21.14 10.41 27.89
C TYR A 186 -21.70 10.26 29.30
N MET A 187 -21.13 11.03 30.23
CA MET A 187 -21.57 11.15 31.63
C MET A 187 -21.73 12.62 32.00
N GLU A 188 -22.45 12.88 33.10
CA GLU A 188 -22.65 14.21 33.70
C GLU A 188 -22.92 15.31 32.66
N GLU A 189 -24.08 15.22 31.98
CA GLU A 189 -24.51 16.21 30.98
C GLU A 189 -23.49 16.43 29.83
N ARG A 190 -22.77 15.36 29.45
CA ARG A 190 -21.72 15.37 28.41
C ARG A 190 -20.45 16.16 28.79
N LYS A 191 -20.19 16.37 30.08
CA LYS A 191 -18.93 16.93 30.57
C LYS A 191 -17.80 15.91 30.56
N PHE A 192 -18.14 14.64 30.72
CA PHE A 192 -17.18 13.55 30.74
C PHE A 192 -17.54 12.46 29.74
N PHE A 193 -16.52 11.75 29.25
CA PHE A 193 -16.69 10.58 28.40
C PHE A 193 -15.94 9.38 28.99
N CYS A 194 -16.65 8.27 29.21
CA CYS A 194 -16.07 7.01 29.66
C CYS A 194 -15.55 6.19 28.48
N LEU A 195 -14.24 5.99 28.43
CA LEU A 195 -13.54 5.18 27.44
C LEU A 195 -13.21 3.81 28.03
N ASP A 196 -13.55 2.76 27.28
CA ASP A 196 -13.21 1.38 27.58
C ASP A 196 -11.70 1.16 27.44
N GLY A 197 -11.07 0.76 28.53
CA GLY A 197 -9.64 0.55 28.67
C GLY A 197 -9.12 -0.57 27.78
N THR A 198 -9.98 -1.46 27.26
CA THR A 198 -9.57 -2.48 26.27
C THR A 198 -9.02 -1.88 24.97
N PHE A 199 -9.33 -0.60 24.67
CA PHE A 199 -8.70 0.12 23.56
C PHE A 199 -7.28 0.60 23.85
N TRP A 200 -6.86 0.65 25.11
CA TRP A 200 -5.61 1.29 25.53
C TRP A 200 -4.65 0.36 26.25
N ASP A 201 -5.14 -0.51 27.12
CA ASP A 201 -4.33 -1.37 27.96
C ASP A 201 -4.84 -2.81 27.93
N GLN A 202 -4.04 -3.68 27.32
CA GLN A 202 -4.36 -5.09 27.11
C GLN A 202 -3.75 -6.01 28.18
N LYS A 203 -2.88 -5.47 29.06
CA LYS A 203 -2.11 -6.24 30.05
C LYS A 203 -2.67 -6.12 31.47
N SER A 204 -3.48 -5.12 31.74
CA SER A 204 -4.06 -4.90 33.07
C SER A 204 -5.27 -5.79 33.34
N SER A 205 -5.09 -6.75 34.26
CA SER A 205 -6.14 -7.57 34.85
C SER A 205 -6.64 -6.91 36.14
N GLY A 206 -7.71 -6.11 36.06
CA GLY A 206 -8.34 -5.48 37.23
C GLY A 206 -9.52 -4.59 36.87
N GLN A 207 -10.23 -4.07 37.88
CA GLN A 207 -11.37 -3.15 37.74
C GLN A 207 -10.98 -1.75 37.22
N GLU A 208 -9.69 -1.45 37.04
CA GLU A 208 -9.16 -0.18 36.48
C GLU A 208 -9.24 -0.09 34.95
N ARG A 209 -10.30 -0.62 34.34
CA ARG A 209 -10.45 -0.69 32.87
C ARG A 209 -11.22 0.48 32.27
N GLN A 210 -11.48 1.56 32.99
CA GLN A 210 -12.19 2.71 32.42
C GLN A 210 -11.35 3.97 32.56
N ARG A 211 -11.24 4.72 31.47
CA ARG A 211 -10.63 6.06 31.47
C ARG A 211 -11.73 7.09 31.28
N VAL A 212 -11.79 8.06 32.19
CA VAL A 212 -12.73 9.18 32.08
C VAL A 212 -12.01 10.35 31.42
N LEU A 213 -12.57 10.85 30.33
CA LEU A 213 -12.05 11.98 29.57
C LEU A 213 -12.90 13.21 29.86
N TYR A 214 -12.25 14.35 30.09
CA TYR A 214 -12.95 15.62 30.20
C TYR A 214 -13.24 16.20 28.80
N CYS A 215 -14.51 16.43 28.49
CA CYS A 215 -15.00 16.88 27.18
C CYS A 215 -14.86 18.41 27.02
N ARG A 216 -13.61 18.88 27.00
CA ARG A 216 -13.24 20.27 26.70
C ARG A 216 -13.67 20.70 25.28
N GLU A 217 -13.61 21.99 24.98
CA GLU A 217 -14.05 22.53 23.69
C GLU A 217 -13.40 21.82 22.48
N CYS A 218 -12.07 21.70 22.47
CA CYS A 218 -11.38 21.00 21.38
C CYS A 218 -11.66 19.49 21.30
N PHE A 219 -12.18 18.87 22.36
CA PHE A 219 -12.72 17.49 22.28
C PHE A 219 -14.00 17.48 21.43
N LYS A 220 -14.89 18.44 21.65
CA LYS A 220 -16.16 18.57 20.93
C LYS A 220 -15.92 18.93 19.46
N GLU A 221 -15.04 19.89 19.20
CA GLU A 221 -14.67 20.28 17.83
C GLU A 221 -14.09 19.11 17.02
N GLN A 222 -13.20 18.31 17.64
CA GLN A 222 -12.65 17.12 17.00
C GLN A 222 -13.74 16.07 16.73
N TRP A 223 -14.69 15.89 17.64
CA TRP A 223 -15.84 15.01 17.45
C TRP A 223 -16.73 15.47 16.30
N ASP A 224 -17.10 16.75 16.29
CA ASP A 224 -17.95 17.34 15.25
C ASP A 224 -17.25 17.27 13.88
N PHE A 225 -15.94 17.53 13.84
CA PHE A 225 -15.13 17.33 12.64
C PHE A 225 -15.20 15.90 12.10
N ILE A 226 -14.96 14.88 12.95
CA ILE A 226 -15.01 13.49 12.50
C ILE A 226 -16.44 13.14 12.05
N LYS A 227 -17.45 13.54 12.80
CA LYS A 227 -18.85 13.25 12.48
C LYS A 227 -19.27 13.87 11.14
N GLU A 228 -19.16 15.18 11.02
CA GLU A 228 -19.72 15.93 9.90
C GLU A 228 -18.86 15.81 8.64
N ARG A 229 -17.53 15.93 8.77
CA ARG A 229 -16.64 15.94 7.61
C ARG A 229 -16.26 14.53 7.18
N VAL A 230 -15.89 13.66 8.13
CA VAL A 230 -15.38 12.33 7.78
C VAL A 230 -16.54 11.34 7.58
N CYS A 231 -17.46 11.23 8.53
CA CYS A 231 -18.53 10.23 8.47
C CYS A 231 -19.70 10.63 7.57
N GLU A 232 -20.20 11.87 7.67
CA GLU A 232 -21.38 12.32 6.90
C GLU A 232 -21.01 12.75 5.48
N ALA A 233 -19.98 13.58 5.31
CA ALA A 233 -19.52 14.04 4.00
C ALA A 233 -18.56 13.08 3.28
N GLY A 234 -18.08 12.02 3.95
CA GLY A 234 -17.21 11.00 3.36
C GLY A 234 -15.80 11.49 3.01
N CYS A 235 -15.32 12.55 3.65
CA CYS A 235 -14.00 13.11 3.39
C CYS A 235 -12.89 12.38 4.15
N LEU A 236 -11.66 12.42 3.62
CA LEU A 236 -10.47 12.09 4.41
C LEU A 236 -10.17 13.25 5.38
N GLY A 237 -9.83 12.91 6.63
CA GLY A 237 -9.58 13.88 7.69
C GLY A 237 -8.19 13.74 8.30
N TRP A 238 -7.57 14.89 8.62
CA TRP A 238 -6.29 14.97 9.31
C TRP A 238 -6.46 15.73 10.61
N ILE A 239 -6.01 15.12 11.72
CA ILE A 239 -6.07 15.71 13.06
C ILE A 239 -4.64 15.92 13.53
N LEU A 240 -4.16 17.16 13.48
CA LEU A 240 -2.80 17.52 13.84
C LEU A 240 -2.75 18.29 15.16
N GLY A 241 -1.62 18.17 15.86
CA GLY A 241 -1.35 18.94 17.06
C GLY A 241 -0.18 18.36 17.87
N PRO A 242 0.34 19.10 18.85
CA PRO A 242 1.48 18.67 19.66
C PRO A 242 1.27 17.33 20.36
N PRO A 243 2.33 16.56 20.68
CA PRO A 243 2.24 15.41 21.58
C PRO A 243 1.56 15.77 22.92
N GLY A 244 0.82 14.84 23.52
CA GLY A 244 0.15 15.07 24.81
C GLY A 244 -1.16 15.87 24.75
N THR A 245 -1.55 16.39 23.58
CA THR A 245 -2.84 17.11 23.41
C THR A 245 -4.07 16.21 23.36
N GLY A 246 -3.96 14.91 23.64
CA GLY A 246 -5.13 14.02 23.73
C GLY A 246 -5.82 13.69 22.40
N LYS A 247 -5.27 14.08 21.24
CA LYS A 247 -5.81 13.77 19.89
C LYS A 247 -6.24 12.32 19.74
N SER A 248 -5.31 11.40 19.98
CA SER A 248 -5.53 9.96 19.85
C SER A 248 -6.63 9.49 20.79
N THR A 249 -6.58 9.94 22.05
CA THR A 249 -7.59 9.57 23.07
C THR A 249 -8.99 10.08 22.71
N THR A 250 -9.10 11.29 22.20
CA THR A 250 -10.37 11.85 21.68
C THR A 250 -10.86 11.07 20.46
N THR A 251 -9.99 10.76 19.48
CA THR A 251 -10.38 9.94 18.32
C THR A 251 -10.86 8.55 18.76
N MET A 252 -10.19 7.92 19.73
CA MET A 252 -10.62 6.63 20.26
C MET A 252 -11.99 6.67 20.94
N SER A 253 -12.34 7.77 21.62
CA SER A 253 -13.67 7.94 22.21
C SER A 253 -14.78 8.00 21.14
N PHE A 254 -14.49 8.67 20.01
CA PHE A 254 -15.41 8.72 18.90
C PHE A 254 -15.57 7.35 18.24
N ILE A 255 -14.45 6.67 17.94
CA ILE A 255 -14.42 5.32 17.37
C ILE A 255 -15.21 4.34 18.25
N GLN A 256 -15.02 4.40 19.57
CA GLN A 256 -15.79 3.59 20.50
C GLN A 256 -17.29 3.86 20.39
N SER A 257 -17.70 5.12 20.34
CA SER A 257 -19.12 5.49 20.23
C SER A 257 -19.72 5.00 18.92
N LEU A 258 -19.02 5.23 17.81
CA LEU A 258 -19.44 4.79 16.50
C LEU A 258 -19.51 3.26 16.38
N SER A 259 -18.62 2.54 17.08
CA SER A 259 -18.64 1.08 17.11
C SER A 259 -19.85 0.46 17.80
N MET A 260 -20.58 1.26 18.59
CA MET A 260 -21.84 0.84 19.22
C MET A 260 -23.05 1.11 18.32
N GLU A 261 -22.91 1.91 17.27
CA GLU A 261 -23.99 2.18 16.31
C GLU A 261 -24.17 1.01 15.36
N GLU A 262 -25.42 0.58 15.15
CA GLU A 262 -25.71 -0.49 14.20
C GLU A 262 -25.33 -0.07 12.77
N GLY A 263 -24.70 -0.99 12.04
CA GLY A 263 -24.32 -0.77 10.64
C GLY A 263 -22.95 -0.13 10.42
N TRP A 264 -22.17 0.13 11.49
CA TRP A 264 -20.79 0.61 11.39
C TRP A 264 -19.76 -0.48 11.71
N MET A 265 -18.65 -0.43 10.98
CA MET A 265 -17.39 -1.12 11.30
C MET A 265 -16.32 -0.08 11.54
N VAL A 266 -15.48 -0.27 12.55
CA VAL A 266 -14.41 0.71 12.83
C VAL A 266 -13.07 0.04 12.98
N MET A 267 -12.02 0.66 12.44
CA MET A 267 -10.64 0.20 12.55
C MET A 267 -9.76 1.34 13.06
N CYS A 268 -8.91 1.05 14.03
CA CYS A 268 -7.81 1.91 14.42
C CYS A 268 -6.49 1.17 14.18
N VAL A 269 -5.61 1.77 13.38
CA VAL A 269 -4.26 1.28 13.12
C VAL A 269 -3.29 2.19 13.85
N ARG A 270 -2.62 1.65 14.86
CA ARG A 270 -1.61 2.36 15.66
C ARG A 270 -0.21 2.05 15.17
N LEU A 271 0.52 3.10 14.80
CA LEU A 271 1.87 3.07 14.27
C LEU A 271 2.85 3.56 15.34
N TRP A 272 3.86 2.73 15.61
CA TRP A 272 4.96 3.05 16.53
C TRP A 272 6.28 3.09 15.76
N LYS A 273 7.21 3.99 16.15
CA LYS A 273 8.47 4.23 15.43
C LYS A 273 9.31 2.96 15.23
N TRP A 274 9.31 2.05 16.21
CA TRP A 274 10.17 0.86 16.25
C TRP A 274 9.43 -0.43 16.65
N SER A 275 8.10 -0.46 16.58
CA SER A 275 7.32 -1.61 17.04
C SER A 275 6.41 -2.20 15.96
N SER A 276 5.69 -3.26 16.31
CA SER A 276 4.63 -3.84 15.49
C SER A 276 3.53 -2.80 15.21
N VAL A 277 2.82 -3.01 14.10
CA VAL A 277 1.62 -2.24 13.76
C VAL A 277 0.45 -2.87 14.49
N GLN A 278 -0.13 -2.16 15.43
CA GLN A 278 -1.26 -2.68 16.18
C GLN A 278 -2.56 -2.29 15.49
N VAL A 279 -3.43 -3.26 15.27
CA VAL A 279 -4.72 -3.08 14.61
C VAL A 279 -5.84 -3.43 15.59
N LEU A 280 -6.74 -2.49 15.81
CA LEU A 280 -7.98 -2.70 16.55
C LEU A 280 -9.13 -2.59 15.56
N GLN A 281 -9.96 -3.63 15.48
CA GLN A 281 -11.17 -3.67 14.69
C GLN A 281 -12.36 -3.88 15.61
N VAL A 282 -13.45 -3.16 15.39
CA VAL A 282 -14.73 -3.46 16.03
C VAL A 282 -15.79 -3.68 14.97
N ASP A 283 -16.45 -4.84 15.06
CA ASP A 283 -17.63 -5.18 14.27
C ASP A 283 -18.63 -5.92 15.16
N GLY A 284 -19.89 -5.48 15.16
CA GLY A 284 -20.98 -6.15 15.88
C GLY A 284 -20.82 -6.20 17.41
N GLY A 285 -19.99 -5.34 18.00
CA GLY A 285 -19.67 -5.37 19.43
C GLY A 285 -18.54 -6.32 19.82
N VAL A 286 -17.87 -6.94 18.85
CA VAL A 286 -16.65 -7.73 19.06
C VAL A 286 -15.45 -6.87 18.73
N LEU A 287 -14.55 -6.69 19.70
CA LEU A 287 -13.25 -6.07 19.50
C LEU A 287 -12.26 -7.15 19.09
N ARG A 288 -11.68 -7.00 17.90
CA ARG A 288 -10.58 -7.82 17.39
C ARG A 288 -9.30 -7.04 17.43
N ILE A 289 -8.24 -7.63 17.99
CA ILE A 289 -6.94 -7.01 18.14
C ILE A 289 -5.90 -7.88 17.45
N ALA A 290 -5.02 -7.26 16.68
CA ALA A 290 -3.88 -7.93 16.08
C ALA A 290 -2.62 -7.09 16.19
N GLU A 291 -1.49 -7.77 16.36
CA GLU A 291 -0.15 -7.21 16.24
C GLU A 291 0.44 -7.67 14.91
N LEU A 292 0.62 -6.74 13.98
CA LEU A 292 1.15 -7.02 12.66
C LEU A 292 2.65 -6.69 12.60
N PRO A 293 3.47 -7.52 11.94
CA PRO A 293 4.84 -7.16 11.66
C PRO A 293 4.87 -5.93 10.76
N ARG A 294 5.78 -4.99 11.01
CA ARG A 294 5.93 -3.78 10.20
C ARG A 294 6.12 -4.10 8.71
N ASN A 295 6.88 -5.15 8.42
CA ASN A 295 7.06 -5.69 7.08
C ASN A 295 5.85 -6.58 6.74
N GLY A 296 5.06 -6.18 5.74
CA GLY A 296 3.86 -6.91 5.31
C GLY A 296 2.55 -6.44 5.96
N ALA A 297 2.58 -5.53 6.93
CA ALA A 297 1.37 -4.93 7.51
C ALA A 297 0.49 -4.27 6.44
N GLU A 298 1.09 -3.63 5.43
CA GLU A 298 0.35 -3.01 4.33
C GLU A 298 -0.47 -4.05 3.54
N ASP A 299 0.15 -5.17 3.15
CA ASP A 299 -0.54 -6.24 2.42
C ASP A 299 -1.66 -6.87 3.25
N MET A 300 -1.42 -7.06 4.55
CA MET A 300 -2.42 -7.58 5.48
C MET A 300 -3.60 -6.61 5.63
N LEU A 301 -3.33 -5.31 5.83
CA LEU A 301 -4.37 -4.27 5.92
C LEU A 301 -5.15 -4.14 4.60
N ARG A 302 -4.48 -4.17 3.44
CA ARG A 302 -5.13 -4.16 2.13
C ARG A 302 -6.10 -5.33 1.97
N ARG A 303 -5.80 -6.50 2.52
CA ARG A 303 -6.71 -7.66 2.50
C ARG A 303 -7.95 -7.40 3.36
N VAL A 304 -7.77 -6.96 4.62
CA VAL A 304 -8.88 -6.67 5.53
C VAL A 304 -9.81 -5.60 4.94
N LEU A 305 -9.26 -4.52 4.39
CA LEU A 305 -10.06 -3.46 3.78
C LEU A 305 -10.79 -3.90 2.50
N ARG A 306 -10.23 -4.83 1.72
CA ARG A 306 -10.92 -5.44 0.56
C ARG A 306 -12.08 -6.34 0.97
N GLU A 307 -12.02 -6.96 2.15
CA GLU A 307 -13.16 -7.70 2.71
C GLU A 307 -14.27 -6.75 3.14
N TRP A 308 -13.89 -5.62 3.75
CA TRP A 308 -14.84 -4.60 4.20
C TRP A 308 -15.56 -3.92 3.04
N SER A 309 -14.89 -3.69 1.92
CA SER A 309 -15.52 -3.08 0.73
C SER A 309 -16.61 -3.96 0.09
N ARG A 310 -16.66 -5.25 0.43
CA ARG A 310 -17.73 -6.17 0.02
C ARG A 310 -18.92 -6.17 0.98
N SER A 311 -18.76 -5.60 2.17
CA SER A 311 -19.83 -5.45 3.15
C SER A 311 -20.74 -4.27 2.78
N LYS A 312 -22.01 -4.35 3.19
CA LYS A 312 -22.97 -3.25 3.06
C LYS A 312 -22.90 -2.25 4.23
N LYS A 313 -22.07 -2.53 5.25
CA LYS A 313 -21.88 -1.69 6.44
C LYS A 313 -21.01 -0.48 6.10
N LYS A 314 -21.27 0.65 6.75
CA LYS A 314 -20.38 1.82 6.72
C LYS A 314 -19.11 1.50 7.50
N TYR A 315 -18.00 2.13 7.17
CA TYR A 315 -16.75 1.93 7.90
C TYR A 315 -15.95 3.21 8.11
N LEU A 316 -15.28 3.29 9.27
CA LEU A 316 -14.31 4.33 9.61
C LEU A 316 -12.95 3.69 9.89
N VAL A 317 -11.90 4.21 9.25
CA VAL A 317 -10.52 3.79 9.49
C VAL A 317 -9.73 4.97 10.01
N SER A 318 -9.12 4.82 11.17
CA SER A 318 -8.21 5.79 11.78
C SER A 318 -6.78 5.28 11.72
N LEU A 319 -5.86 6.14 11.27
CA LEU A 319 -4.42 5.92 11.35
C LEU A 319 -3.87 6.83 12.44
N ASP A 320 -3.32 6.24 13.50
CA ASP A 320 -2.80 6.95 14.67
C ASP A 320 -1.30 6.66 14.81
N GLY A 321 -0.47 7.69 14.79
CA GLY A 321 0.98 7.50 14.81
C GLY A 321 1.76 8.80 14.65
N TYR A 322 3.01 8.77 15.10
CA TYR A 322 3.92 9.91 15.04
C TYR A 322 4.64 9.95 13.69
N GLN A 323 4.40 10.99 12.90
CA GLN A 323 5.26 11.32 11.76
C GLN A 323 6.35 12.25 12.28
N GLU A 324 7.58 11.76 12.40
CA GLU A 324 8.73 12.64 12.58
C GLU A 324 8.82 13.48 11.31
N SER A 325 8.79 14.81 11.44
CA SER A 325 9.09 15.71 10.35
C SER A 325 10.43 15.28 9.76
N SER A 326 10.43 14.85 8.49
CA SER A 326 11.66 14.71 7.73
C SER A 326 12.43 16.03 7.85
N PRO A 327 13.77 16.00 8.10
CA PRO A 327 14.55 17.22 7.97
C PRO A 327 14.31 17.76 6.57
N LEU A 328 14.01 19.06 6.49
CA LEU A 328 13.76 19.82 5.28
C LEU A 328 14.78 19.43 4.20
N VAL A 329 14.37 18.53 3.31
CA VAL A 329 14.96 18.45 1.98
C VAL A 329 14.31 19.61 1.23
N ASP A 330 15.16 20.49 0.71
CA ASP A 330 14.80 21.66 -0.06
C ASP A 330 13.89 21.25 -1.24
N ASP A 331 12.58 21.32 -1.03
CA ASP A 331 11.53 20.94 -1.97
C ASP A 331 11.21 22.16 -2.85
N SER A 332 11.97 22.36 -3.92
CA SER A 332 11.55 23.22 -5.04
C SER A 332 10.65 22.47 -6.05
N ASP A 333 10.46 21.15 -5.91
CA ASP A 333 9.78 20.33 -6.93
C ASP A 333 8.65 19.41 -6.42
N ASN A 334 8.29 19.44 -5.12
CA ASN A 334 7.09 18.74 -4.65
C ASN A 334 5.88 19.67 -4.58
N PRO A 335 4.70 19.26 -5.11
CA PRO A 335 3.48 20.02 -4.91
C PRO A 335 3.17 20.09 -3.40
N PRO A 336 2.79 21.26 -2.86
CA PRO A 336 2.55 21.41 -1.43
C PRO A 336 1.45 20.45 -0.98
N LEU A 337 1.71 19.76 0.14
CA LEU A 337 0.67 19.01 0.84
C LEU A 337 -0.53 19.94 1.09
N PRO A 338 -1.78 19.45 0.93
CA PRO A 338 -2.95 20.27 1.21
C PRO A 338 -2.89 20.77 2.66
N PRO A 339 -3.29 22.03 2.91
CA PRO A 339 -3.29 22.58 4.27
C PRO A 339 -4.16 21.71 5.18
N PRO A 340 -3.76 21.53 6.46
CA PRO A 340 -4.48 20.65 7.37
C PRO A 340 -5.90 21.18 7.61
N ALA A 341 -6.88 20.27 7.50
CA ALA A 341 -8.29 20.62 7.68
C ALA A 341 -8.64 20.95 9.14
N PHE A 342 -7.85 20.48 10.12
CA PHE A 342 -8.06 20.74 11.54
C PHE A 342 -6.74 20.70 12.33
N THR A 343 -6.48 21.74 13.13
CA THR A 343 -5.29 21.87 13.98
C THR A 343 -5.73 22.16 15.41
N ILE A 344 -5.30 21.34 16.38
CA ILE A 344 -5.55 21.60 17.79
C ILE A 344 -4.48 22.57 18.32
N PRO A 345 -4.85 23.76 18.81
CA PRO A 345 -3.90 24.71 19.38
C PRO A 345 -3.26 24.14 20.66
N SER A 346 -2.00 24.52 20.91
CA SER A 346 -1.35 24.26 22.19
C SER A 346 -2.12 24.94 23.32
N PRO A 347 -2.27 24.31 24.50
CA PRO A 347 -2.81 25.02 25.66
C PRO A 347 -1.92 26.23 25.98
N PRO A 348 -2.50 27.38 26.37
CA PRO A 348 -1.71 28.47 26.93
C PRO A 348 -0.99 27.97 28.19
N ILE A 349 0.30 28.28 28.29
CA ILE A 349 1.17 27.96 29.44
C ILE A 349 0.70 28.70 30.66
#